data_AF-A0AAP3ELA4-F1
#
_entry.id   AF-A0AAP3ELA4-F1
#
_cell.length_a   1.000
_cell.length_b   1.000
_cell.length_c   1.000
_cell.angle_alpha   90.00
_cell.angle_beta   90.00
_cell.angle_gamma   90.00
#
_symmetry.space_group_name_H-M   'P 1'
#
loop_
_entity.id
_entity.type
_entity.pdbx_description
1 polymer ?
#
loop_
_entity_poly.entity_id
_entity_poly.type
_entity_poly.pdbx_seq_one_letter_code
_entity_poly.pdbx_strand_id
1 'polypeptide(L)'
;IIGGAIVGSQHKWKEFYKLVLESQKITLNNNIVDDDQGIFVMCYYKRPDLFNLNYLGRGKWFDLFRCFRSNTLGAKMQALRI
;
A
#
# COMPACT_ATOMS: atom_id res chain seq x y z
N ILE A 1 -2.87 -3.80 4.57
CA ILE A 1 -2.24 -2.75 3.73
C ILE A 1 -0.89 -2.46 4.35
N ILE A 2 0.16 -2.24 3.56
CA ILE A 2 1.49 -1.92 4.07
C ILE A 2 1.87 -0.51 3.65
N GLY A 3 2.61 0.18 4.52
CA GLY A 3 3.20 1.48 4.21
C GLY A 3 4.26 1.36 3.12
N GLY A 4 4.39 2.40 2.28
CA GLY A 4 5.49 2.52 1.32
C GLY A 4 5.51 1.58 0.10
N ALA A 5 4.51 0.72 -0.11
CA ALA A 5 4.45 -0.19 -1.27
C ALA A 5 3.27 0.12 -2.18
N ILE A 6 3.36 1.22 -2.92
CA ILE A 6 2.29 1.69 -3.81
C ILE A 6 2.88 2.01 -5.17
N VAL A 7 2.16 1.61 -6.22
CA VAL A 7 2.49 1.93 -7.60
C VAL A 7 1.24 2.49 -8.28
N GLY A 8 1.44 3.48 -9.15
CA GLY A 8 0.37 4.13 -9.88
C GLY A 8 0.91 4.99 -11.00
N SER A 9 0.04 5.30 -11.96
CA SER A 9 0.33 6.27 -13.01
C SER A 9 0.46 7.69 -12.42
N GLN A 10 1.17 8.58 -13.11
CA GLN A 10 1.38 9.96 -12.65
C GLN A 10 0.07 10.71 -12.35
N HIS A 11 -1.00 10.46 -13.13
CA HIS A 11 -2.30 11.09 -12.90
C HIS A 11 -2.99 10.55 -11.64
N LYS A 12 -2.90 9.24 -11.39
CA LYS A 12 -3.47 8.61 -10.19
C LYS A 12 -2.82 9.10 -8.90
N TRP A 13 -1.52 9.43 -8.93
CA TRP A 13 -0.83 10.04 -7.78
C TRP A 13 -1.45 11.37 -7.35
N LYS A 14 -1.92 12.20 -8.31
CA LYS A 14 -2.58 13.48 -7.98
C LYS A 14 -3.94 13.26 -7.32
N GLU A 15 -4.72 12.28 -7.80
CA GLU A 15 -5.99 11.88 -7.19
C GLU A 15 -5.76 11.31 -5.78
N PHE A 16 -4.78 10.42 -5.65
CA PHE A 16 -4.43 9.78 -4.39
C PHE A 16 -3.96 10.78 -3.33
N TYR A 17 -3.12 11.74 -3.71
CA TYR A 17 -2.62 12.78 -2.79
C TYR A 17 -3.76 13.59 -2.16
N LYS A 18 -4.76 13.99 -2.97
CA LYS A 18 -5.94 14.70 -2.46
C LYS A 18 -6.70 13.85 -1.44
N LEU A 19 -6.90 12.58 -1.75
CA LEU A 19 -7.61 11.64 -0.89
C LEU A 19 -6.87 11.39 0.44
N VAL A 20 -5.54 11.31 0.40
CA VAL A 20 -4.69 11.20 1.60
C VAL A 20 -4.85 12.45 2.48
N LEU A 21 -4.73 13.64 1.92
CA LEU A 21 -4.89 14.89 2.68
C LEU A 21 -6.28 15.02 3.30
N GLU A 22 -7.33 14.67 2.56
CA GLU A 22 -8.70 14.66 3.08
C GLU A 22 -8.86 13.68 4.23
N SER A 23 -8.28 12.48 4.12
CA SER A 23 -8.32 11.47 5.17
C SER A 23 -7.56 11.92 6.42
N GLN A 24 -6.37 12.50 6.26
CA GLN A 24 -5.58 13.07 7.36
C GLN A 24 -6.30 14.22 8.07
N LYS A 25 -6.98 15.09 7.32
CA LYS A 25 -7.78 16.17 7.93
C LYS A 25 -8.92 15.61 8.76
N ILE A 26 -9.58 14.55 8.28
CA ILE A 26 -10.66 13.89 9.04
C ILE A 26 -10.10 13.30 10.33
N THR A 27 -8.98 12.56 10.29
CA THR A 27 -8.40 11.98 11.51
C THR A 27 -8.00 13.08 12.50
N LEU A 28 -7.33 14.13 12.02
CA LEU A 28 -6.89 15.25 12.85
C LEU A 28 -8.07 15.99 13.50
N ASN A 29 -9.15 16.24 12.75
CA ASN A 29 -10.36 16.87 13.28
C ASN A 29 -11.07 16.03 14.35
N ASN A 30 -10.78 14.72 14.40
CA ASN A 30 -11.29 13.81 15.41
C ASN A 30 -10.25 13.51 16.51
N ASN A 31 -9.17 14.29 16.60
CA ASN A 31 -8.05 14.09 17.54
C ASN A 31 -7.37 12.72 17.40
N ILE A 32 -7.37 12.16 16.20
CA ILE A 32 -6.71 10.89 15.87
C ILE A 32 -5.46 11.20 15.05
N VAL A 33 -4.33 10.65 15.50
CA VAL A 33 -3.06 10.65 14.75
C VAL A 33 -2.73 9.19 14.46
N ASP A 34 -2.49 8.90 13.18
CA ASP A 34 -2.17 7.55 12.71
C ASP A 34 -1.08 7.64 11.64
N ASP A 35 -0.44 6.52 11.36
CA ASP A 35 0.60 6.42 10.35
C ASP A 35 0.03 6.26 8.93
N ASP A 36 0.91 6.00 7.97
CA ASP A 36 0.52 5.87 6.57
C ASP A 36 -0.45 4.69 6.33
N GLN A 37 -0.34 3.58 7.07
CA GLN A 37 -1.21 2.43 6.89
C GLN A 37 -2.65 2.74 7.27
N GLY A 38 -2.87 3.39 8.41
CA GLY A 38 -4.20 3.79 8.85
C GLY A 38 -4.88 4.72 7.85
N ILE A 39 -4.15 5.72 7.38
CA ILE A 39 -4.65 6.67 6.37
C ILE A 39 -4.95 5.96 5.04
N PHE A 40 -4.12 5.02 4.60
CA PHE A 40 -4.35 4.29 3.35
C PHE A 40 -5.57 3.36 3.40
N VAL A 41 -5.87 2.79 4.58
CA VAL A 41 -7.13 2.04 4.79
C VAL A 41 -8.34 2.95 4.59
N MET A 42 -8.30 4.17 5.13
CA MET A 42 -9.38 5.14 4.94
C MET A 42 -9.54 5.54 3.47
N CYS A 43 -8.44 5.78 2.76
CA CYS A 43 -8.44 6.07 1.33
C CYS A 43 -9.10 4.93 0.54
N TYR A 44 -8.72 3.68 0.80
CA TYR A 44 -9.30 2.50 0.16
C TYR A 44 -10.82 2.42 0.39
N TYR A 45 -11.27 2.65 1.62
CA TYR A 45 -12.69 2.60 1.95
C TYR A 45 -13.50 3.72 1.27
N LYS A 46 -12.94 4.92 1.14
CA LYS A 46 -13.60 6.08 0.52
C LYS A 46 -13.70 5.97 -1.01
N ARG A 47 -12.68 5.40 -1.66
CA ARG A 47 -12.58 5.31 -3.13
C ARG A 47 -12.03 3.96 -3.54
N PRO A 48 -12.76 2.85 -3.32
CA PRO A 48 -12.27 1.51 -3.63
C PRO A 48 -11.96 1.32 -5.12
N ASP A 49 -12.61 2.09 -5.99
CA ASP A 49 -12.37 2.13 -7.44
C ASP A 49 -10.97 2.63 -7.82
N LEU A 50 -10.31 3.38 -6.93
CA LEU A 50 -8.98 3.95 -7.17
C LEU A 50 -7.85 2.94 -6.88
N PHE A 51 -8.15 1.83 -6.21
CA PHE A 51 -7.15 0.91 -5.67
C PHE A 51 -7.35 -0.51 -6.17
N ASN A 52 -6.23 -1.20 -6.38
CA ASN A 52 -6.21 -2.66 -6.53
C ASN A 52 -5.32 -3.25 -5.43
N LEU A 53 -5.89 -4.11 -4.58
CA LEU A 53 -5.15 -4.73 -3.48
C LEU A 53 -4.45 -6.00 -3.96
N ASN A 54 -3.12 -6.01 -3.89
CA ASN A 54 -2.31 -7.18 -4.20
C ASN A 54 -2.04 -7.98 -2.92
N TYR A 55 -2.64 -9.16 -2.81
CA TYR A 55 -2.46 -10.03 -1.65
C TYR A 55 -1.14 -10.78 -1.73
N LEU A 56 -0.27 -10.59 -0.72
CA LEU A 56 1.06 -11.20 -0.65
C LEU A 56 1.08 -12.55 0.07
N GLY A 57 -0.02 -12.95 0.75
CA GLY A 57 -0.05 -14.11 1.64
C GLY A 57 0.09 -13.75 3.12
N ARG A 58 -0.43 -14.60 4.01
CA ARG A 58 -0.38 -14.39 5.47
C ARG A 58 1.08 -14.36 5.95
N GLY A 59 1.49 -13.27 6.60
CA GLY A 59 2.85 -13.10 7.14
C GLY A 59 3.95 -12.86 6.09
N LYS A 60 3.60 -12.84 4.81
CA LYS A 60 4.55 -12.72 3.68
C LYS A 60 4.80 -11.29 3.20
N TRP A 61 4.35 -10.29 3.96
CA TRP A 61 4.46 -8.89 3.54
C TRP A 61 5.92 -8.46 3.30
N PHE A 62 6.86 -9.02 4.08
CA PHE A 62 8.28 -8.71 3.96
C PHE A 62 8.91 -9.28 2.67
N ASP A 63 8.25 -10.24 2.01
CA ASP A 63 8.73 -10.85 0.75
C ASP A 63 8.86 -9.82 -0.37
N LEU A 64 8.04 -8.77 -0.32
CA LEU A 64 8.14 -7.63 -1.22
C LEU A 64 9.55 -7.02 -1.21
N PHE A 65 10.15 -6.90 -0.03
CA PHE A 65 11.49 -6.34 0.14
C PHE A 65 12.60 -7.36 -0.09
N ARG A 66 12.30 -8.67 -0.06
CA ARG A 66 13.29 -9.74 -0.20
C ARG A 66 13.64 -10.07 -1.66
N CYS A 67 12.80 -9.69 -2.62
CA CYS A 67 13.02 -9.98 -4.05
C CYS A 67 14.13 -9.11 -4.67
N PHE A 68 15.38 -9.45 -4.37
CA PHE A 68 16.58 -8.81 -4.96
C PHE A 68 17.08 -9.52 -6.23
N ARG A 69 16.36 -10.53 -6.74
CA ARG A 69 16.79 -11.31 -7.90
C ARG A 69 16.34 -10.62 -9.20
N SER A 70 17.26 -10.50 -10.13
CA SER A 70 17.06 -9.85 -11.44
C SER A 70 16.19 -10.64 -12.42
N ASN A 71 15.79 -11.88 -12.08
CA ASN A 71 14.95 -12.71 -12.94
C ASN A 71 13.77 -13.35 -12.19
N THR A 72 12.67 -13.56 -12.92
CA THR A 72 11.38 -14.02 -12.40
C THR A 72 11.47 -15.41 -11.76
N LEU A 73 12.30 -16.30 -12.29
CA LEU A 73 12.47 -17.65 -11.74
C LEU A 73 13.12 -17.62 -10.36
N GLY A 74 14.19 -16.83 -10.20
CA GLY A 74 14.90 -16.65 -8.94
C GLY A 74 14.03 -15.97 -7.87
N ALA A 75 13.23 -14.98 -8.27
CA ALA A 75 12.24 -14.35 -7.39
C ALA A 75 11.21 -15.36 -6.87
N LYS A 76 10.63 -16.18 -7.76
CA LYS A 76 9.67 -17.23 -7.39
C LYS A 76 10.28 -18.29 -6.47
N MET A 77 11.50 -18.74 -6.73
CA MET A 77 12.20 -19.70 -5.88
C MET A 77 12.50 -19.12 -4.48
N GLN A 78 12.80 -17.83 -4.38
CA GLN A 78 13.04 -17.17 -3.09
C GLN A 78 11.77 -17.06 -2.25
N ALA A 79 10.62 -16.76 -2.87
CA ALA A 79 9.32 -16.68 -2.19
C ALA A 79 8.78 -18.05 -1.71
N LEU A 80 9.35 -19.15 -2.21
CA LEU A 80 8.99 -20.53 -1.87
C LEU A 80 9.83 -21.12 -0.72
N ARG A 81 10.88 -20.45 -0.25
CA ARG A 81 11.70 -20.94 0.86
C ARG A 81 11.06 -20.57 2.20
N ILE A 82 10.87 -21.58 3.07
CA ILE A 82 10.66 -21.42 4.52
C ILE A 82 11.82 -20.61 5.09
#